data_AF-A0A9Q3BPB6-F1
#
_entry.id   AF-A0A9Q3BPB6-F1
#
_cell.length_a   1.000
_cell.length_b   1.000
_cell.length_c   1.000
_cell.angle_alpha   90.00
_cell.angle_beta   90.00
_cell.angle_gamma   90.00
#
_symmetry.space_group_name_H-M   'P 1'
#
loop_
_entity.id
_entity.type
_entity.pdbx_description
1 polymer ?
#
loop_
_entity_poly.entity_id
_entity_poly.type
_entity_poly.pdbx_seq_one_letter_code
_entity_poly.pdbx_strand_id
1 'polypeptide(L)' 'MAYKTSVHSSTGQTPAMLEKGWNSSLPADTLRKDLLEIHPTDSSFKIMLAKVKHNAKQIFTYAFEYAKQKWDKIHKLP' A
#
# COMPACT_ATOMS: atom_id res chain seq x y z
N MET A 1 -9.82 16.13 -23.29
CA MET A 1 -10.33 15.94 -21.90
C MET A 1 -11.08 14.61 -21.72
N ALA A 2 -11.85 14.12 -22.70
CA ALA A 2 -12.66 12.91 -22.58
C ALA A 2 -11.89 11.62 -22.19
N TYR A 3 -10.67 11.42 -22.67
CA TYR A 3 -9.88 10.20 -22.38
C TYR A 3 -9.53 10.04 -20.89
N LYS A 4 -9.30 11.14 -20.17
CA LYS A 4 -8.91 11.10 -18.75
C LYS A 4 -10.08 10.75 -17.82
N THR A 5 -11.30 11.02 -18.27
CA THR A 5 -12.54 10.88 -17.48
C THR A 5 -13.42 9.73 -17.96
N SER A 6 -13.12 9.13 -19.12
CA SER A 6 -13.83 7.96 -19.62
C SER A 6 -13.53 6.74 -18.76
N VAL A 7 -14.57 6.03 -18.31
CA VAL A 7 -14.43 4.77 -17.58
C VAL A 7 -13.95 3.69 -18.54
N HIS A 8 -12.83 3.04 -18.22
CA HIS A 8 -12.31 1.97 -19.03
C HIS A 8 -13.17 0.71 -18.86
N SER A 9 -13.62 0.09 -19.95
CA SER A 9 -14.60 -0.99 -19.90
C SER A 9 -14.11 -2.25 -19.18
N SER A 10 -12.80 -2.53 -19.19
CA SER A 10 -12.24 -3.73 -18.57
C SER A 10 -11.85 -3.57 -17.10
N THR A 11 -11.51 -2.34 -16.66
CA THR A 11 -11.04 -2.09 -15.29
C THR A 11 -12.09 -1.36 -14.46
N GLY A 12 -13.14 -0.81 -15.08
CA GLY A 12 -14.20 -0.07 -14.39
C GLY A 12 -13.71 1.24 -13.75
N GLN A 13 -12.46 1.63 -14.00
CA GLN A 13 -11.83 2.83 -13.45
C GLN A 13 -11.43 3.76 -14.58
N THR A 14 -11.35 5.06 -14.29
CA THR A 14 -10.87 6.04 -15.27
C THR A 14 -9.35 5.93 -15.40
N PRO A 15 -8.75 6.20 -16.57
CA PRO A 15 -7.30 6.22 -16.74
C PRO A 15 -6.60 7.13 -15.72
N ALA A 16 -7.23 8.24 -15.34
CA ALA A 16 -6.70 9.13 -14.30
C ALA A 16 -6.62 8.51 -12.89
N MET A 17 -7.39 7.47 -12.58
CA MET A 17 -7.29 6.71 -11.33
C MET A 17 -6.20 5.62 -11.39
N LEU A 18 -5.92 5.10 -12.57
CA LEU A 18 -4.95 4.02 -12.79
C LEU A 18 -3.53 4.55 -12.98
N GLU A 19 -3.39 5.74 -13.56
CA GLU A 19 -2.14 6.48 -13.59
C GLU A 19 -1.79 6.89 -12.15
N LYS A 20 -0.90 6.11 -11.51
CA LYS A 20 -0.31 6.40 -10.18
C LYS A 20 0.61 7.64 -10.25
N GLY A 21 0.02 8.79 -10.51
CA GLY A 21 0.68 10.10 -10.56
C GLY A 21 -0.15 11.14 -9.83
N TRP A 22 0.52 12.19 -9.34
CA TRP A 22 -0.15 13.35 -8.75
C TRP A 22 -0.87 14.14 -9.84
N ASN A 23 -2.20 14.05 -9.90
CA ASN A 23 -3.04 14.86 -10.78
C ASN A 23 -3.60 16.04 -10.00
N SER A 24 -3.04 17.23 -10.21
CA SER A 24 -3.45 18.47 -9.52
C SER A 24 -4.88 18.92 -9.85
N SER A 25 -5.51 18.34 -10.87
CA SER A 25 -6.90 18.64 -11.25
C SER A 25 -7.92 17.66 -10.65
N LEU A 26 -7.49 16.59 -9.96
CA LEU A 26 -8.44 15.74 -9.24
C LEU A 26 -8.83 16.40 -7.92
N PRO A 27 -10.12 16.40 -7.54
CA PRO A 27 -10.53 16.89 -6.24
C PRO A 27 -9.79 16.09 -5.16
N ALA A 28 -9.17 16.77 -4.20
CA ALA A 28 -8.41 16.13 -3.12
C ALA A 28 -9.23 15.03 -2.41
N ASP A 29 -10.55 15.20 -2.38
CA ASP A 29 -11.49 14.25 -1.80
C ASP A 29 -11.56 12.93 -2.56
N THR A 30 -11.30 12.88 -3.88
CA THR A 30 -11.27 11.60 -4.61
C THR A 30 -10.14 10.67 -4.17
N LEU A 31 -9.01 11.21 -3.71
CA LEU A 31 -7.92 10.41 -3.14
C LEU A 31 -8.22 9.97 -1.70
N ARG A 32 -9.06 10.72 -0.98
CA ARG A 32 -9.36 10.50 0.45
C ARG A 32 -10.51 9.54 0.73
N LYS A 33 -11.31 9.16 -0.27
CA LYS A 33 -12.50 8.29 -0.06
C LYS A 33 -12.21 6.97 0.64
N ASP A 34 -11.01 6.41 0.42
CA ASP A 34 -10.59 5.14 1.02
C ASP A 34 -9.60 5.33 2.18
N LEU A 35 -9.23 6.57 2.52
CA LEU A 35 -8.37 6.84 3.67
C LEU A 35 -9.23 6.85 4.93
N LEU A 36 -8.88 5.96 5.86
CA LEU A 36 -9.45 5.95 7.20
C LEU A 36 -9.12 7.28 7.91
N GLU A 37 -10.10 8.16 8.08
CA GLU A 37 -10.00 9.33 8.97
C GLU A 37 -10.06 8.88 10.43
N ILE A 38 -8.98 8.24 10.90
CA ILE A 38 -8.83 7.89 12.30
C ILE A 38 -8.04 8.99 12.98
N HIS A 39 -8.69 9.72 13.88
CA HIS A 39 -8.02 10.71 14.71
C HIS A 39 -7.00 9.99 15.62
N PRO A 40 -5.77 10.51 15.82
CA PRO A 40 -4.72 9.81 16.58
C PRO A 40 -5.07 9.47 18.04
N THR A 41 -6.04 10.18 18.65
CA THR A 41 -6.55 9.89 20.00
C THR A 41 -7.72 8.91 20.01
N ASP A 42 -8.25 8.50 18.86
CA ASP A 42 -9.31 7.52 18.80
C ASP A 42 -8.81 6.14 19.26
N SER A 43 -9.66 5.45 20.00
CA SER A 43 -9.46 4.07 20.45
C SER A 43 -9.10 3.12 19.29
N SER A 44 -9.71 3.34 18.13
CA SER A 44 -9.45 2.63 16.88
C SER A 44 -7.99 2.75 16.43
N PHE A 45 -7.38 3.94 16.59
CA PHE A 45 -5.99 4.19 16.21
C PHE A 45 -5.02 3.38 17.07
N LYS A 46 -5.30 3.30 18.38
CA LYS A 46 -4.48 2.54 19.33
C LYS A 46 -4.48 1.04 18.99
N ILE A 47 -5.65 0.50 18.64
CA ILE A 47 -5.79 -0.91 18.22
C ILE A 47 -5.03 -1.15 16.91
N MET A 48 -5.17 -0.25 15.94
CA MET A 48 -4.43 -0.31 14.67
C MET A 48 -2.93 -0.30 14.91
N LEU A 49 -2.42 0.64 15.71
CA LEU A 49 -0.99 0.73 16.05
C LEU A 49 -0.46 -0.53 16.75
N ALA A 50 -1.24 -1.12 17.66
CA ALA A 50 -0.85 -2.36 18.32
C ALA A 50 -0.70 -3.51 17.31
N LYS A 51 -1.64 -3.65 16.37
CA LYS A 51 -1.57 -4.65 15.29
C LYS A 51 -0.38 -4.40 14.36
N VAL A 52 -0.16 -3.14 13.96
CA VAL A 52 0.97 -2.76 13.11
C VAL A 52 2.30 -3.10 13.78
N LYS A 53 2.48 -2.75 15.06
CA LYS A 53 3.70 -3.08 15.82
C LYS A 53 3.94 -4.58 15.91
N HIS A 54 2.89 -5.36 16.14
CA HIS A 54 2.98 -6.82 16.19
C HIS A 54 3.44 -7.40 14.84
N ASN A 55 2.81 -6.97 13.74
CA ASN A 55 3.13 -7.45 12.40
C ASN A 55 4.49 -6.97 11.91
N ALA A 56 4.90 -5.74 12.23
CA ALA A 56 6.21 -5.21 11.85
C ALA A 56 7.35 -6.10 12.36
N LYS A 57 7.25 -6.58 13.61
CA LYS A 57 8.23 -7.51 14.19
C LYS A 57 8.34 -8.81 13.38
N GLN A 58 7.20 -9.38 12.96
CA GLN A 58 7.16 -10.61 12.16
C GLN A 58 7.76 -10.38 10.76
N ILE A 59 7.44 -9.25 10.13
CA ILE A 59 7.95 -8.90 8.80
C ILE A 59 9.49 -8.82 8.79
N PHE A 60 10.11 -8.25 9.83
CA PHE A 60 11.57 -8.22 9.92
C PHE A 60 12.19 -9.61 9.99
N THR A 61 11.63 -10.51 10.80
CA THR A 61 12.09 -11.89 10.90
C THR A 61 11.99 -12.61 9.56
N TYR A 62 10.83 -12.53 8.89
CA TYR A 62 10.63 -13.17 7.59
C TYR A 62 11.54 -12.60 6.51
N ALA A 63 11.77 -11.28 6.50
CA ALA A 63 12.71 -10.66 5.56
C ALA A 63 14.14 -11.18 5.76
N PHE A 64 14.57 -11.29 7.01
CA PHE A 64 15.89 -11.84 7.35
C PHE A 64 16.02 -13.31 6.95
N GLU A 65 15.03 -14.14 7.30
CA GLU A 65 15.01 -15.57 6.95
C GLU A 65 15.01 -15.78 5.44
N TYR A 66 14.21 -15.00 4.70
CA TYR A 66 14.19 -15.04 3.24
C TYR A 66 15.55 -14.69 2.64
N ALA A 67 16.18 -13.62 3.13
CA ALA A 67 17.51 -13.19 2.68
C ALA A 67 18.56 -14.27 2.95
N LYS A 68 18.53 -14.87 4.15
CA LYS A 68 19.42 -15.97 4.53
C LYS A 68 19.22 -17.19 3.64
N GLN A 69 17.98 -17.65 3.46
CA GLN A 69 17.68 -18.80 2.59
C GLN A 69 18.12 -18.56 1.14
N LYS A 70 17.95 -17.33 0.64
CA LYS A 70 18.42 -16.94 -0.70
C LYS A 70 19.94 -16.99 -0.78
N TRP A 71 20.63 -16.48 0.23
CA TRP A 71 22.09 -16.50 0.31
C TRP A 71 22.65 -17.92 0.34
N ASP A 72 22.13 -18.77 1.24
CA ASP A 72 22.55 -20.15 1.43
C ASP A 72 22.33 -21.01 0.17
N LYS A 73 21.28 -20.71 -0.62
CA LYS A 73 21.04 -21.36 -1.91
C LYS A 73 22.10 -21.01 -2.96
N ILE A 74 22.55 -19.76 -2.98
CA ILE A 74 23.48 -19.24 -3.99
C ILE A 74 24.94 -19.58 -3.61
N HIS A 75 25.25 -19.59 -2.31
CA HIS A 75 26.61 -19.76 -1.79
C HIS A 75 26.79 -21.08 -1.06
N LYS A 76 26.28 -22.19 -1.64
CA LYS A 76 26.67 -23.51 -1.13
C LYS A 76 28.18 -23.65 -1.26
N LEU A 77 28.85 -23.89 -0.14
CA LEU A 77 30.27 -24.24 -0.12
C LEU A 77 30.48 -25.44 -1.07
N PRO A 78 31.53 -25.42 -1.92
CA PRO A 78 31.83 -26.49 -2.86
C PRO A 78 32.12 -27.82 -2.15
#